data_AF-A0A0E9S5Q6-F1
#
_entry.id   AF-A0A0E9S5Q6-F1
#
_cell.length_a   1.000
_cell.length_b   1.000
_cell.length_c   1.000
_cell.angle_alpha   90.00
_cell.angle_beta   90.00
_cell.angle_gamma   90.00
#
_symmetry.space_group_name_H-M   'P 1'
#
loop_
_entity.id
_entity.type
_entity.pdbx_description
1 polymer ?
#
loop_
_entity_poly.entity_id
_entity_poly.type
_entity_poly.pdbx_seq_one_letter_code
_entity_poly.pdbx_strand_id
1 'polypeptide(L)' 'MLSQLVGQRGHVTGVDMTEEQLVVARKYIEHHTQKFGFSEPNVDFVQGYIEGLEEAGLKEEIPLTS' A
#
# COMPACT_ATOMS: atom_id res chain seq x y z
N MET A 1 5.75 -5.92 -9.67
CA MET A 1 5.30 -5.17 -8.48
C MET A 1 4.26 -6.01 -7.75
N LEU A 2 4.29 -6.04 -6.40
CA LEU A 2 3.32 -6.83 -5.61
C LEU A 2 1.87 -6.46 -5.92
N SER A 3 1.59 -5.16 -6.11
CA SER A 3 0.30 -4.61 -6.56
C SER A 3 -0.29 -5.35 -7.78
N GLN A 4 0.54 -5.71 -8.76
CA GLN A 4 0.07 -6.45 -9.94
C GLN A 4 -0.27 -7.91 -9.61
N LEU A 5 0.47 -8.53 -8.69
CA LEU A 5 0.32 -9.93 -8.32
C LEU A 5 -0.93 -10.17 -7.47
N VAL A 6 -1.24 -9.26 -6.54
CA VAL A 6 -2.46 -9.34 -5.73
C VAL A 6 -3.72 -8.99 -6.53
N GLY A 7 -3.56 -8.43 -7.74
CA GLY A 7 -4.63 -8.03 -8.64
C GLY A 7 -5.43 -6.84 -8.12
N GLN A 8 -6.37 -6.37 -8.93
CA GLN A 8 -7.17 -5.17 -8.61
C GLN A 8 -7.99 -5.29 -7.31
N ARG A 9 -8.34 -6.52 -6.89
CA ARG A 9 -9.10 -6.78 -5.64
C ARG A 9 -8.23 -7.01 -4.41
N GLY A 10 -6.92 -7.21 -4.59
CA GLY A 10 -5.98 -7.28 -3.48
C GLY A 10 -5.37 -5.91 -3.21
N HIS A 11 -4.78 -5.72 -2.04
CA HIS A 11 -4.24 -4.44 -1.60
C HIS A 11 -2.80 -4.59 -1.10
N VAL A 12 -1.97 -3.57 -1.30
CA VAL A 12 -0.60 -3.51 -0.77
C VAL A 12 -0.38 -2.18 -0.09
N THR A 13 -0.08 -2.22 1.20
CA THR A 13 0.36 -1.04 1.95
C THR A 13 1.87 -1.07 2.12
N GLY A 14 2.55 0.00 1.69
CA GLY A 14 3.97 0.20 1.94
C GLY A 14 4.21 1.07 3.19
N VAL A 15 5.11 0.64 4.07
CA VAL A 15 5.50 1.40 5.27
C VAL A 15 6.96 1.80 5.16
N ASP A 16 7.26 3.09 5.34
CA ASP A 16 8.63 3.60 5.43
C ASP A 16 8.69 4.71 6.48
N MET A 17 9.82 4.84 7.16
CA MET A 17 10.02 5.90 8.15
C MET A 17 10.35 7.26 7.50
N THR A 18 10.82 7.25 6.26
CA THR A 18 11.43 8.38 5.56
C THR A 18 10.43 9.04 4.62
N GLU A 19 10.03 10.28 4.91
CA GLU A 19 9.02 10.99 4.12
C GLU A 19 9.46 11.18 2.66
N GLU A 20 10.76 11.37 2.41
CA GLU A 20 11.29 11.53 1.05
C GLU A 20 11.05 10.27 0.18
N GLN A 21 11.13 9.07 0.78
CA GLN A 21 10.82 7.83 0.08
C GLN A 21 9.32 7.72 -0.22
N LEU A 22 8.47 8.10 0.74
CA LEU A 22 7.02 8.08 0.59
C LEU A 22 6.55 9.05 -0.48
N VAL A 23 7.13 10.26 -0.55
CA VAL A 23 6.83 11.25 -1.59
C VAL A 23 7.12 10.67 -2.98
N VAL A 24 8.27 10.00 -3.14
CA VAL A 24 8.61 9.34 -4.41
C VAL A 24 7.62 8.20 -4.70
N ALA A 25 7.30 7.35 -3.72
CA ALA A 25 6.37 6.25 -3.91
C ALA A 25 4.96 6.73 -4.32
N ARG A 26 4.41 7.73 -3.61
CA ARG A 26 3.09 8.34 -3.89
C ARG A 26 3.02 8.96 -5.30
N LYS A 27 4.12 9.56 -5.79
CA LYS A 27 4.18 10.14 -7.14
C LYS A 27 3.92 9.11 -8.25
N TYR A 28 4.22 7.83 -8.02
CA TYR A 28 4.09 6.77 -9.03
C TYR A 28 2.82 5.93 -8.88
N ILE A 29 1.90 6.26 -7.97
CA ILE A 29 0.63 5.52 -7.80
C ILE A 29 -0.16 5.51 -9.11
N GLU A 30 -0.49 6.68 -9.65
CA GLU A 30 -1.29 6.80 -10.86
C GLU A 30 -0.63 6.10 -12.06
N HIS A 31 0.69 6.24 -12.20
CA HIS A 31 1.46 5.56 -13.25
C HIS A 31 1.25 4.04 -13.22
N HIS A 32 1.32 3.43 -12.04
CA HIS A 32 1.17 1.99 -11.90
C HIS A 32 -0.28 1.53 -12.00
N THR A 33 -1.23 2.31 -11.46
CA THR A 33 -2.66 2.06 -11.65
C THR A 33 -3.01 1.96 -13.13
N GLN A 34 -2.57 2.95 -13.92
CA GLN A 34 -2.79 2.97 -15.38
C GLN A 34 -2.04 1.84 -16.08
N LYS A 35 -0.76 1.62 -15.74
CA LYS A 35 0.07 0.56 -16.33
C LYS A 35 -0.52 -0.84 -16.13
N PHE A 36 -1.19 -1.08 -15.02
CA PHE A 36 -1.84 -2.37 -14.72
C PHE A 36 -3.30 -2.44 -15.17
N GLY A 37 -3.86 -1.36 -15.71
CA GLY A 37 -5.24 -1.32 -16.19
C GLY A 37 -6.28 -1.40 -15.08
N PHE A 38 -5.93 -0.97 -13.85
CA PHE A 38 -6.86 -0.94 -12.73
C PHE A 38 -7.71 0.33 -12.78
N SER A 39 -8.98 0.26 -12.37
CA SER A 39 -9.86 1.43 -12.33
C SER A 39 -9.56 2.37 -11.15
N GLU A 40 -8.90 1.85 -10.13
CA GLU A 40 -8.51 2.56 -8.91
C GLU A 40 -7.17 2.01 -8.40
N PRO A 41 -6.39 2.81 -7.65
CA PRO A 41 -5.16 2.31 -7.04
C PRO A 41 -5.47 1.22 -6.03
N ASN A 42 -4.63 0.20 -6.01
CA ASN A 42 -4.66 -0.87 -5.00
C ASN A 42 -3.43 -0.83 -4.09
N VAL A 43 -2.83 0.35 -3.96
CA VAL A 43 -1.69 0.61 -3.09
C VAL A 43 -1.87 1.91 -2.34
N ASP A 44 -1.37 1.91 -1.11
CA ASP A 44 -1.18 3.10 -0.30
C ASP A 44 0.18 3.05 0.41
N PHE A 45 0.58 4.20 0.96
CA PHE A 45 1.84 4.34 1.66
C PHE A 45 1.62 5.10 2.97
N VAL A 46 2.25 4.61 4.03
CA VAL A 46 2.13 5.15 5.38
C VAL A 46 3.51 5.42 5.95
N GLN A 47 3.65 6.56 6.64
CA GLN A 47 4.85 6.84 7.39
C GLN A 47 4.82 6.11 8.72
N GLY A 48 5.83 5.30 8.99
CA GLY A 48 5.87 4.52 10.23
C GLY A 48 7.11 3.64 10.33
N TYR A 49 7.25 3.04 11.51
CA TYR A 49 8.26 2.01 11.76
C TYR A 49 7.61 0.64 11.60
N ILE A 50 8.36 -0.32 11.06
CA ILE A 50 7.86 -1.70 10.88
C ILE A 50 7.56 -2.37 12.23
N GLU A 51 8.21 -1.92 13.30
CA GLU A 51 8.00 -2.38 14.67
C GLU A 51 6.72 -1.81 15.30
N GLY A 52 6.15 -0.74 14.73
CA GLY A 52 5.00 0.00 15.27
C GLY A 52 3.89 0.19 14.24
N LEU A 53 3.40 -0.93 13.69
CA LEU A 53 2.37 -0.91 12.65
C LEU A 53 1.02 -0.40 13.16
N GLU A 54 0.67 -0.69 14.42
CA GLU A 54 -0.57 -0.19 15.01
C GLU A 54 -0.57 1.33 15.15
N GLU A 55 0.57 1.91 15.57
CA GLU A 55 0.77 3.36 15.65
C GLU A 55 0.75 4.01 14.26
N ALA A 56 1.22 3.30 13.23
CA ALA A 56 1.08 3.68 11.84
C ALA A 56 -0.38 3.54 11.33
N GLY A 57 -1.31 3.06 12.15
CA GLY A 57 -2.73 2.90 11.80
C GLY A 57 -3.05 1.59 11.07
N LEU A 58 -2.09 0.67 10.98
CA LEU A 58 -2.25 -0.65 10.37
C LEU A 58 -2.61 -1.65 11.45
N LYS A 59 -3.91 -1.89 11.58
CA LYS A 59 -4.44 -2.91 12.49
C LYS A 59 -4.43 -4.27 11.81
N GLU A 60 -4.27 -5.30 12.61
CA GLU A 60 -4.45 -6.67 12.15
C GLU A 60 -5.90 -6.85 11.66
N GLU A 61 -6.08 -7.18 10.39
CA GLU A 61 -7.38 -7.63 9.91
C GLU A 61 -7.60 -9.05 10.43
N ILE A 62 -8.42 -9.19 11.47
CA ILE A 62 -8.90 -10.48 11.93
C ILE A 62 -9.75 -11.07 10.80
N PRO A 63 -9.37 -12.21 10.19
CA PRO A 63 -10.17 -12.82 9.15
C PRO A 63 -11.56 -13.11 9.71
N LEU A 64 -12.61 -12.58 9.08
CA LEU A 64 -13.98 -13.04 9.32
C LEU A 64 -14.02 -14.50 8.90
N THR A 65 -13.82 -15.40 9.86
CA THR A 65 -14.05 -16.83 9.65
C THR A 65 -15.50 -17.00 9.24
N SER A 66 -15.73 -17.44 8.00
CA SER A 66 -17.02 -17.97 7.55
C SER A 66 -17.26 -19.36 8.14
#